data_AF-A0A2M7WT52-F1
#
_entry.id   AF-A0A2M7WT52-F1
#
_cell.length_a   1.000
_cell.length_b   1.000
_cell.length_c   1.000
_cell.angle_alpha   90.00
_cell.angle_beta   90.00
_cell.angle_gamma   90.00
#
_symmetry.space_group_name_H-M   'P 1'
#
loop_
_entity.id
_entity.type
_entity.pdbx_description
1 polymer ?
#
loop_
_entity_poly.entity_id
_entity_poly.type
_entity_poly.pdbx_seq_one_letter_code
_entity_poly.pdbx_strand_id
1 'polypeptide(L)'
;MNVKKAKMIRRLQIIEGQVRGLKEMLEKDKYCIDVITQSSAVKQGLSNVENMLMEGHLSHCVVEQIKGGTPGKAVGEILKVYKLKRK
;
A
#
# COMPACT_ATOMS: atom_id res chain seq x y z
N MET A 1 20.34 5.34 -5.56
CA MET A 1 18.86 5.32 -5.67
C MET A 1 18.31 4.24 -4.72
N ASN A 2 17.45 4.58 -3.75
CA ASN A 2 17.04 3.67 -2.67
C ASN A 2 16.30 2.43 -3.24
N VAL A 3 16.90 1.24 -3.14
CA VAL A 3 16.41 -0.03 -3.72
C VAL A 3 14.97 -0.34 -3.28
N LYS A 4 14.57 0.05 -2.05
CA LYS A 4 13.19 -0.10 -1.56
C LYS A 4 12.19 0.75 -2.36
N LYS A 5 12.56 1.98 -2.73
CA LYS A 5 11.71 2.90 -3.52
C LYS A 5 11.47 2.36 -4.93
N ALA A 6 12.52 1.89 -5.61
CA ALA A 6 12.40 1.32 -6.96
C ALA A 6 11.49 0.08 -6.97
N LYS A 7 11.61 -0.79 -5.95
CA LYS A 7 10.74 -1.96 -5.78
C LYS A 7 9.26 -1.58 -5.58
N MET A 8 8.98 -0.55 -4.79
CA MET A 8 7.60 -0.06 -4.59
C MET A 8 7.01 0.51 -5.89
N ILE A 9 7.80 1.32 -6.63
CA ILE A 9 7.37 1.86 -7.93
C ILE A 9 7.03 0.74 -8.90
N ARG A 10 7.90 -0.28 -9.01
CA ARG A 10 7.63 -1.44 -9.87
C ARG A 10 6.33 -2.16 -9.49
N ARG A 11 6.04 -2.31 -8.19
CA ARG A 11 4.77 -2.91 -7.73
C ARG A 11 3.57 -2.04 -8.12
N LEU A 12 3.68 -0.73 -7.98
CA LEU A 12 2.62 0.20 -8.39
C LEU A 12 2.35 0.13 -9.90
N GLN A 13 3.38 0.02 -10.74
CA GLN A 13 3.22 -0.17 -12.20
C GLN A 13 2.48 -1.47 -12.54
N ILE A 14 2.73 -2.55 -11.80
CA ILE A 14 2.00 -3.82 -11.97
C ILE A 14 0.53 -3.64 -11.59
N ILE A 15 0.27 -3.00 -10.45
CA ILE A 15 -1.09 -2.71 -9.96
C ILE A 15 -1.87 -1.86 -10.97
N GLU A 16 -1.24 -0.84 -11.55
CA GLU A 16 -1.82 -0.02 -12.61
C GLU A 16 -2.24 -0.87 -13.83
N GLY A 17 -1.38 -1.80 -14.25
CA GLY A 17 -1.70 -2.78 -15.30
C GLY A 17 -2.91 -3.66 -14.94
N GLN A 18 -3.00 -4.12 -13.69
CA GLN A 18 -4.13 -4.92 -13.22
C GLN A 18 -5.44 -4.10 -13.17
N VAL A 19 -5.39 -2.84 -12.74
CA VAL A 19 -6.56 -1.94 -12.73
C VAL A 19 -7.07 -1.69 -14.14
N ARG A 20 -6.17 -1.47 -15.12
CA ARG A 20 -6.55 -1.40 -16.54
C ARG A 20 -7.19 -2.71 -17.02
N GLY A 21 -6.63 -3.85 -16.63
CA GLY A 21 -7.23 -5.16 -16.92
C GLY A 21 -8.66 -5.31 -16.36
N LEU A 22 -8.92 -4.83 -15.15
CA LEU A 22 -10.26 -4.84 -14.56
C LEU A 22 -11.26 -4.01 -15.38
N LYS A 23 -10.85 -2.84 -15.86
CA LYS A 23 -11.67 -2.01 -16.76
C LYS A 23 -12.06 -2.78 -18.02
N GLU A 24 -11.08 -3.40 -18.68
CA GLU A 24 -11.34 -4.21 -19.88
C GLU A 24 -12.24 -5.43 -19.60
N MET A 25 -12.11 -6.06 -18.43
CA MET A 25 -12.99 -7.18 -18.06
C MET A 25 -14.44 -6.73 -17.95
N LEU A 26 -14.69 -5.55 -17.38
CA LEU A 26 -16.04 -4.97 -17.32
C LEU A 26 -16.56 -4.59 -18.71
N GLU A 27 -15.73 -3.95 -19.55
CA GLU A 27 -16.10 -3.59 -20.93
C GLU A 27 -16.42 -4.80 -21.81
N LYS A 28 -15.89 -5.98 -21.46
CA LYS A 28 -16.09 -7.25 -22.18
C LYS A 28 -17.11 -8.17 -21.48
N ASP A 29 -17.89 -7.63 -20.53
CA ASP A 29 -18.90 -8.36 -19.75
C ASP A 29 -18.39 -9.71 -19.19
N LYS A 30 -17.16 -9.72 -18.67
CA LYS A 30 -16.56 -10.92 -18.07
C LYS A 30 -17.32 -11.35 -16.81
N TYR A 31 -17.24 -12.65 -16.52
CA TYR A 31 -17.92 -13.25 -15.39
C TYR A 31 -17.57 -12.54 -14.07
N CYS A 32 -18.60 -12.19 -13.31
CA CYS A 32 -18.46 -11.28 -12.18
C CYS A 32 -17.50 -11.82 -11.10
N ILE A 33 -17.47 -13.15 -10.89
CA ILE A 33 -16.57 -13.78 -9.92
C ILE A 33 -15.10 -13.60 -10.32
N ASP A 34 -14.78 -13.62 -11.60
CA ASP A 34 -13.40 -13.41 -12.09
C ASP A 34 -12.96 -11.96 -11.87
N VAL A 35 -13.87 -11.01 -12.14
CA VAL A 35 -13.64 -9.57 -11.88
C VAL A 35 -13.41 -9.31 -10.39
N ILE A 36 -14.24 -9.91 -9.53
CA ILE A 36 -14.11 -9.81 -8.06
C ILE A 36 -12.78 -10.42 -7.59
N THR A 37 -12.41 -11.57 -8.15
CA THR A 37 -11.15 -12.25 -7.83
C THR A 37 -9.95 -11.38 -8.20
N GLN A 38 -9.96 -10.77 -9.39
CA GLN A 38 -8.87 -9.86 -9.78
C GLN A 38 -8.86 -8.55 -9.01
N SER A 39 -10.03 -8.01 -8.66
CA SER A 39 -10.12 -6.85 -7.78
C SER A 39 -9.49 -7.12 -6.42
N SER A 40 -9.68 -8.33 -5.88
CA SER A 40 -9.05 -8.77 -4.64
C SER A 40 -7.53 -8.87 -4.76
N ALA A 41 -7.00 -9.32 -5.90
CA ALA A 41 -5.57 -9.34 -6.18
C ALA A 41 -4.97 -7.91 -6.21
N VAL A 42 -5.68 -6.96 -6.81
CA VAL A 42 -5.29 -5.52 -6.80
C VAL A 42 -5.24 -4.97 -5.38
N LYS A 43 -6.28 -5.22 -4.57
CA LYS A 43 -6.33 -4.81 -3.16
C LYS A 43 -5.16 -5.38 -2.37
N GLN A 44 -4.83 -6.66 -2.55
CA GLN A 44 -3.69 -7.30 -1.89
C GLN A 44 -2.35 -6.68 -2.34
N GLY A 45 -2.23 -6.35 -3.62
CA GLY A 45 -1.07 -5.63 -4.16
C GLY A 45 -0.84 -4.28 -3.49
N LEU A 46 -1.90 -3.49 -3.32
CA LEU A 46 -1.85 -2.19 -2.63
C LEU A 46 -1.48 -2.36 -1.15
N SER A 47 -2.13 -3.27 -0.44
CA SER A 47 -1.81 -3.59 0.96
C SER A 47 -0.32 -3.93 1.16
N ASN A 48 0.28 -4.65 0.21
CA ASN A 48 1.71 -4.97 0.25
C ASN A 48 2.60 -3.73 0.10
N VAL A 49 2.24 -2.79 -0.78
CA VAL A 49 2.98 -1.52 -0.94
C VAL A 49 2.89 -0.68 0.32
N GLU A 50 1.70 -0.58 0.93
CA GLU A 50 1.50 0.13 2.19
C GLU A 50 2.34 -0.46 3.33
N ASN A 51 2.41 -1.80 3.42
CA ASN A 51 3.23 -2.47 4.44
C ASN A 51 4.72 -2.16 4.25
N MET A 52 5.21 -2.12 3.01
CA MET A 52 6.59 -1.72 2.71
C MET A 52 6.86 -0.25 3.09
N LEU A 53 5.91 0.65 2.85
CA LEU A 53 6.01 2.05 3.27
C LEU A 53 6.03 2.17 4.79
N MET A 54 5.14 1.45 5.48
CA MET A 54 5.06 1.44 6.94
C MET A 54 6.35 0.92 7.57
N GLU A 55 6.89 -0.20 7.08
CA GLU A 55 8.17 -0.74 7.52
C GLU A 55 9.29 0.31 7.39
N GLY A 56 9.36 1.02 6.25
CA GLY A 56 10.34 2.08 6.03
C GLY A 56 10.19 3.26 6.98
N HIS A 57 8.95 3.69 7.23
CA HIS A 57 8.64 4.78 8.15
C HIS A 57 8.98 4.42 9.61
N LEU A 58 8.61 3.20 10.04
CA LEU A 58 8.93 2.69 11.37
C LEU A 58 10.44 2.56 11.59
N SER A 59 11.17 2.07 10.59
CA SER A 59 12.62 1.83 10.68
C SER A 59 13.47 3.10 10.70
N HIS A 60 12.91 4.23 10.26
CA HIS A 60 13.68 5.47 10.11
C HIS A 60 13.01 6.64 10.84
N CYS A 61 11.88 7.13 10.33
CA CYS A 61 11.23 8.33 10.87
C CYS A 61 10.83 8.17 12.34
N VAL A 62 10.22 7.04 12.70
CA VAL A 62 9.79 6.80 14.09
C VAL A 62 10.98 6.64 15.03
N VAL A 63 12.01 5.89 14.63
CA VAL A 63 13.23 5.73 15.43
C VAL A 63 13.88 7.08 15.71
N GLU A 64 14.00 7.94 14.70
CA GLU A 64 14.59 9.27 14.84
C GLU A 64 13.71 10.21 15.68
N GLN A 65 12.39 10.17 15.55
CA GLN A 65 11.48 10.95 16.39
C GLN A 65 11.56 10.55 17.87
N ILE A 66 11.69 9.25 18.16
CA ILE A 66 11.85 8.74 19.54
C ILE A 66 13.19 9.22 20.11
N LYS A 67 14.29 9.06 19.38
CA LYS A 67 15.62 9.54 19.79
C LYS A 67 15.65 11.06 19.99
N GLY A 68 14.93 11.80 19.15
CA GLY A 68 14.78 13.26 19.22
C GLY A 68 13.83 13.76 20.30
N GLY A 69 13.34 12.89 21.21
CA GLY A 69 12.50 13.31 22.33
C GLY A 69 11.05 13.63 21.98
N THR A 70 10.55 13.15 20.83
CA THR A 70 9.17 13.37 20.38
C THR A 70 8.34 12.07 20.24
N PRO A 71 8.37 11.13 21.21
CA PRO A 71 7.68 9.84 21.08
C PRO A 71 6.16 9.98 20.93
N GLY A 72 5.54 11.00 21.53
CA GLY A 72 4.10 11.25 21.40
C GLY A 72 3.67 11.56 19.96
N LYS A 73 4.51 12.25 19.19
CA LYS A 73 4.27 12.53 17.77
C LYS A 73 4.33 11.24 16.94
N ALA A 74 5.35 10.41 17.19
CA ALA A 74 5.51 9.13 16.52
C ALA A 74 4.31 8.20 16.74
N VAL A 75 3.87 8.06 18.00
CA VAL A 75 2.69 7.25 18.34
C VAL A 75 1.42 7.79 17.66
N GLY A 76 1.24 9.11 17.66
CA GLY A 76 0.09 9.77 17.02
C GLY A 76 0.02 9.53 15.51
N GLU A 77 1.14 9.57 14.81
CA GLU A 77 1.23 9.30 13.36
C GLU A 77 0.81 7.86 13.03
N ILE A 78 1.32 6.87 13.78
CA ILE A 78 0.98 5.46 13.57
C ILE A 78 -0.49 5.17 13.88
N LEU A 79 -1.02 5.73 14.97
CA LEU A 79 -2.44 5.56 15.33
C LEU A 79 -3.38 6.14 14.27
N LYS A 80 -3.02 7.24 13.59
CA LYS A 80 -3.80 7.79 12.48
C LYS A 80 -3.90 6.79 11.32
N VAL A 81 -2.78 6.20 10.91
CA VAL A 81 -2.76 5.22 9.81
C VAL A 81 -3.52 3.95 10.19
N TYR A 82 -3.36 3.45 11.42
CA TYR A 82 -4.07 2.27 11.89
C TYR A 82 -5.60 2.47 11.95
N LYS A 83 -6.06 3.67 12.31
CA LYS A 83 -7.49 4.01 12.28
C LYS A 83 -8.05 4.09 10.85
N LEU A 84 -7.25 4.52 9.88
CA LEU A 84 -7.67 4.53 8.47
C LEU A 84 -7.86 3.13 7.91
N LYS A 85 -6.94 2.19 8.20
CA LYS A 85 -7.03 0.80 7.72
C LYS A 85 -8.21 -0.01 8.29
N ARG A 86 -8.83 0.46 9.37
CA ARG A 86 -9.99 -0.20 10.02
C ARG A 86 -11.35 0.31 9.54
N LYS A 87 -11.38 1.37 8.74
CA LYS A 87 -12.59 1.85 8.07
C LYS A 87 -12.71 1.21 6.70
#